data_AF-A0A814Q038-F1
#
_entry.id   AF-A0A814Q038-F1
#
_cell.length_a   1.000
_cell.length_b   1.000
_cell.length_c   1.000
_cell.angle_alpha   90.00
_cell.angle_beta   90.00
_cell.angle_gamma   90.00
#
_symmetry.space_group_name_H-M   'P 1'
#
loop_
_entity.id
_entity.type
_entity.pdbx_description
1 polymer ?
#
loop_
_entity_poly.entity_id
_entity_poly.type
_entity_poly.pdbx_seq_one_letter_code
_entity_poly.pdbx_strand_id
1 'polypeptide(L)'
;MANATSPGGGYRKGDGAQEENIFRRSDYYQSLDGELADTDRSERIFCTSKCELKPFAGYGGLYPIPEFGAIYTSGITVFRQTETNGYAYMKNPLYNVCAIAIPAYRDPELTRNNMLENKFAVKTHKKIENIFTIAHHHKHDCLVLSAFGCGAFRNPPEHIAALFKSVIY
;
A
#
# COMPACT_ATOMS: atom_id res chain seq x y z
N MET A 1 -1.81 -2.30 1.51
CA MET A 1 -2.26 -1.24 2.43
C MET A 1 -1.04 -0.69 3.14
N ALA A 2 -0.89 0.63 3.22
CA ALA A 2 0.24 1.28 3.88
C ALA A 2 -0.21 2.20 5.02
N ASN A 3 0.65 2.40 5.99
CA ASN A 3 0.56 3.48 6.94
C ASN A 3 0.82 4.81 6.21
N ALA A 4 0.14 5.90 6.59
CA ALA A 4 0.30 7.18 5.91
C ALA A 4 1.57 7.94 6.35
N THR A 5 2.08 7.67 7.55
CA THR A 5 3.10 8.49 8.20
C THR A 5 4.42 7.77 8.46
N SER A 6 4.39 6.44 8.54
CA SER A 6 5.56 5.67 8.95
C SER A 6 5.76 4.46 8.03
N PRO A 7 6.91 4.33 7.36
CA PRO A 7 7.19 3.20 6.48
C PRO A 7 7.15 1.89 7.27
N GLY A 8 6.36 0.93 6.81
CA GLY A 8 6.29 -0.38 7.45
C GLY A 8 5.46 -0.39 8.73
N GLY A 9 4.73 0.69 9.03
CA GLY A 9 3.95 0.82 10.25
C GLY A 9 4.80 0.56 11.50
N GLY A 10 4.42 -0.44 12.28
CA GLY A 10 5.11 -0.83 13.51
C GLY A 10 6.06 -2.02 13.38
N TYR A 11 6.59 -2.33 12.19
CA TYR A 11 7.25 -3.62 11.94
C TYR A 11 8.42 -3.93 12.90
N ARG A 12 9.18 -2.91 13.30
CA ARG A 12 10.30 -3.00 14.27
C ARG A 12 9.84 -3.25 15.71
N LYS A 13 8.60 -2.90 16.05
CA LYS A 13 8.01 -3.04 17.39
C LYS A 13 7.32 -4.38 17.58
N GLY A 14 7.14 -5.16 16.51
CA GLY A 14 6.42 -6.43 16.53
C GLY A 14 4.93 -6.30 16.23
N ASP A 15 4.46 -5.15 15.73
CA ASP A 15 3.05 -4.98 15.39
C ASP A 15 2.63 -5.97 14.28
N GLY A 16 1.38 -6.45 14.38
CA GLY A 16 0.82 -7.47 13.50
C GLY A 16 -0.21 -6.89 12.53
N ALA A 17 0.23 -6.54 11.32
CA ALA A 17 -0.65 -6.18 10.21
C ALA A 17 -0.01 -6.52 8.85
N GLN A 18 -0.76 -6.30 7.77
CA GLN A 18 -0.34 -6.66 6.40
C GLN A 18 1.00 -6.01 6.03
N GLU A 19 1.15 -4.71 6.29
CA GLU A 19 2.33 -3.94 5.91
C GLU A 19 3.57 -4.44 6.68
N GLU A 20 3.44 -4.61 7.99
CA GLU A 20 4.47 -5.11 8.87
C GLU A 20 4.93 -6.52 8.45
N ASN A 21 3.99 -7.38 8.06
CA ASN A 21 4.28 -8.73 7.60
C ASN A 21 5.09 -8.71 6.29
N ILE A 22 4.76 -7.83 5.34
CA ILE A 22 5.51 -7.66 4.10
C ILE A 22 6.92 -7.16 4.43
N PHE A 23 7.06 -6.11 5.25
CA PHE A 23 8.35 -5.55 5.63
C PHE A 23 9.26 -6.57 6.32
N ARG A 24 8.72 -7.42 7.19
CA ARG A 24 9.49 -8.48 7.85
C ARG A 24 9.93 -9.59 6.89
N ARG A 25 9.25 -9.78 5.76
CA ARG A 25 9.45 -10.93 4.86
C ARG A 25 10.23 -10.63 3.59
N SER A 26 10.49 -9.36 3.32
CA SER A 26 11.17 -8.91 2.11
C SER A 26 12.24 -7.87 2.42
N ASP A 27 12.93 -7.45 1.37
CA ASP A 27 13.84 -6.31 1.38
C ASP A 27 13.10 -4.98 1.18
N TYR A 28 11.76 -4.97 1.20
CA TYR A 28 10.96 -3.77 0.90
C TYR A 28 11.26 -2.59 1.84
N TYR A 29 11.67 -2.88 3.08
CA TYR A 29 12.11 -1.85 4.01
C TYR A 29 13.29 -1.01 3.47
N GLN A 30 14.16 -1.59 2.63
CA GLN A 30 15.28 -0.89 1.97
C GLN A 30 14.82 0.12 0.91
N SER A 31 13.54 0.14 0.55
CA SER A 31 13.00 1.11 -0.41
C SER A 31 12.31 2.28 0.29
N LEU A 32 11.72 2.03 1.46
CA LEU A 32 10.79 2.96 2.12
C LEU A 32 11.29 3.48 3.47
N ASP A 33 12.10 2.72 4.20
CA ASP A 33 12.61 3.10 5.51
C ASP A 33 13.88 3.93 5.34
N GLY A 34 13.75 5.26 5.44
CA GLY A 34 14.79 6.23 5.06
C GLY A 34 16.14 6.07 5.76
N GLU A 35 16.21 5.43 6.93
CA GLU A 35 17.48 5.08 7.58
C GLU A 35 18.29 4.01 6.82
N LEU A 36 17.60 3.18 6.05
CA LEU A 36 18.13 2.00 5.36
C LEU A 36 17.89 2.07 3.85
N ALA A 37 17.40 3.20 3.34
CA ALA A 37 16.87 3.29 1.99
C ALA A 37 17.98 3.42 0.94
N ASP A 38 18.07 2.45 0.04
CA ASP A 38 18.80 2.57 -1.23
C ASP A 38 17.89 3.28 -2.24
N THR A 39 18.14 4.57 -2.48
CA THR A 39 17.28 5.42 -3.30
C THR A 39 17.28 5.06 -4.77
N ASP A 40 18.24 4.27 -5.23
CA ASP A 40 18.43 3.97 -6.66
C ASP A 40 17.49 2.88 -7.18
N ARG A 41 16.90 2.07 -6.29
CA ARG A 41 16.01 0.94 -6.66
C ARG A 41 14.54 1.31 -6.85
N SER A 42 14.14 2.53 -6.49
CA SER A 42 12.72 2.89 -6.35
C SER A 42 12.35 4.04 -7.26
N GLU A 43 11.51 3.79 -8.28
CA GLU A 43 10.84 4.89 -8.98
C GLU A 43 9.71 5.43 -8.11
N ARG A 44 9.96 6.60 -7.51
CA ARG A 44 9.03 7.25 -6.61
C ARG A 44 7.99 8.03 -7.41
N ILE A 45 6.91 7.36 -7.78
CA ILE A 45 5.82 8.02 -8.48
C ILE A 45 4.75 8.46 -7.49
N PHE A 46 4.49 9.77 -7.48
CA PHE A 46 3.37 10.37 -6.77
C PHE A 46 2.20 10.57 -7.73
N CYS A 47 1.03 10.02 -7.41
CA CYS A 47 -0.21 10.35 -8.11
C CYS A 47 -0.85 11.59 -7.46
N THR A 48 -0.97 12.68 -8.21
CA THR A 48 -1.63 13.90 -7.72
C THR A 48 -3.16 13.71 -7.66
N SER A 49 -3.86 14.63 -7.01
CA SER A 49 -5.33 14.67 -7.02
C SER A 49 -5.96 14.78 -8.42
N LYS A 50 -5.17 15.09 -9.45
CA LYS A 50 -5.58 15.15 -10.87
C LYS A 50 -5.27 13.88 -11.68
N CYS A 51 -4.86 12.78 -11.03
CA CYS A 51 -4.38 11.55 -11.70
C CYS A 51 -3.11 11.73 -12.54
N GLU A 52 -2.36 12.81 -12.31
CA GLU A 52 -1.04 12.97 -12.92
C GLU A 52 -0.02 12.17 -12.13
N LEU A 53 0.67 11.24 -12.79
CA LEU A 53 1.85 10.56 -12.27
C LEU A 53 3.05 11.50 -12.38
N LYS A 54 3.62 11.88 -11.23
CA LYS A 54 4.80 12.74 -11.18
C LYS A 54 5.96 12.02 -10.50
N PRO A 55 7.16 12.02 -11.09
CA PRO A 55 8.36 11.63 -10.38
C PRO A 55 8.51 12.55 -9.16
N PHE A 56 8.76 11.95 -8.00
CA PHE A 56 9.00 12.71 -6.79
C PHE A 56 10.39 13.39 -6.87
N ALA A 57 10.43 14.72 -7.01
CA ALA A 57 11.66 15.49 -7.21
C ALA A 57 12.09 16.35 -5.99
N GLY A 58 11.54 16.08 -4.79
CA GLY A 58 11.73 16.94 -3.60
C GLY A 58 12.69 16.39 -2.53
N TYR A 59 13.32 17.30 -1.78
CA TYR A 59 14.20 17.02 -0.62
C TYR A 59 13.47 16.56 0.67
N GLY A 60 12.15 16.33 0.63
CA GLY A 60 11.38 15.76 1.75
C GLY A 60 11.17 14.27 1.51
N GLY A 61 11.39 13.42 2.51
CA GLY A 61 11.30 11.96 2.34
C GLY A 61 9.98 11.43 1.77
N LEU A 62 9.91 10.12 1.55
CA LEU A 62 8.74 9.41 1.03
C LEU A 62 7.47 9.51 1.88
N TYR A 63 7.64 9.90 3.14
CA TYR A 63 6.58 10.03 4.13
C TYR A 63 6.55 11.45 4.69
N PRO A 64 5.36 11.95 5.06
CA PRO A 64 4.06 11.27 4.97
C PRO A 64 3.53 11.16 3.53
N ILE A 65 2.84 10.05 3.23
CA ILE A 65 2.17 9.83 1.95
C ILE A 65 0.94 10.76 1.88
N PRO A 66 0.82 11.66 0.87
CA PRO A 66 -0.33 12.55 0.76
C PRO A 66 -1.65 11.81 0.54
N GLU A 67 -2.79 12.47 0.80
CA GLU A 67 -4.12 11.83 0.83
C GLU A 67 -4.44 10.98 -0.42
N PHE A 68 -4.14 11.45 -1.63
CA PHE A 68 -4.34 10.66 -2.86
C PHE A 68 -3.03 10.11 -3.44
N GLY A 69 -1.94 10.28 -2.69
CA GLY A 69 -0.62 9.80 -3.05
C GLY A 69 -0.48 8.29 -2.97
N ALA A 70 0.55 7.83 -3.65
CA ALA A 70 1.01 6.45 -3.63
C ALA A 70 2.54 6.45 -3.67
N ILE A 71 3.15 5.32 -3.30
CA ILE A 71 4.55 5.03 -3.60
C ILE A 71 4.57 3.72 -4.38
N TYR A 72 5.15 3.76 -5.59
CA TYR A 72 5.46 2.56 -6.36
C TYR A 72 6.88 2.09 -6.03
N THR A 73 7.07 0.78 -5.98
CA THR A 73 8.39 0.17 -5.77
C THR A 73 8.47 -1.11 -6.57
N SER A 74 9.57 -1.30 -7.32
CA SER A 74 9.85 -2.49 -8.10
C SER A 74 11.09 -3.21 -7.56
N GLY A 75 11.30 -4.46 -8.01
CA GLY A 75 12.51 -5.21 -7.68
C GLY A 75 12.57 -5.75 -6.26
N ILE A 76 11.44 -5.85 -5.55
CA ILE A 76 11.38 -6.37 -4.18
C ILE A 76 11.60 -7.88 -4.21
N THR A 77 12.41 -8.38 -3.28
CA THR A 77 12.62 -9.79 -3.03
C THR A 77 11.89 -10.23 -1.76
N VAL A 78 10.95 -11.16 -1.87
CA VAL A 78 10.31 -11.81 -0.72
C VAL A 78 11.06 -13.11 -0.43
N PHE A 79 11.74 -13.15 0.71
CA PHE A 79 12.66 -14.25 1.06
C PHE A 79 12.32 -14.96 2.37
N ARG A 80 11.28 -14.54 3.09
CA ARG A 80 10.78 -15.26 4.28
C ARG A 80 9.35 -15.76 4.13
N GLN A 81 9.11 -16.90 4.76
CA GLN A 81 7.80 -17.53 4.89
C GLN A 81 6.86 -16.68 5.75
N THR A 82 5.60 -17.11 5.81
CA THR A 82 4.56 -16.48 6.62
C THR A 82 4.89 -16.50 8.11
N GLU A 83 4.18 -15.66 8.86
CA GLU A 83 4.29 -15.58 10.32
C GLU A 83 3.96 -16.90 11.02
N THR A 84 2.99 -17.66 10.51
CA THR A 84 2.65 -19.01 11.00
C THR A 84 3.81 -19.99 10.94
N ASN A 85 4.79 -19.76 10.05
CA ASN A 85 6.01 -20.57 9.92
C ASN A 85 7.22 -19.87 10.55
N GLY A 86 6.99 -18.91 11.46
CA GLY A 86 8.04 -18.21 12.21
C GLY A 86 8.97 -17.34 11.35
N TYR A 87 8.51 -16.90 10.16
CA TYR A 87 9.33 -16.13 9.23
C TYR A 87 10.63 -16.84 8.81
N ALA A 88 10.61 -18.17 8.73
CA ALA A 88 11.73 -18.96 8.22
C ALA A 88 12.13 -18.53 6.80
N TYR A 89 13.39 -18.72 6.41
CA TYR A 89 13.81 -18.45 5.03
C TYR A 89 13.08 -19.36 4.04
N MET A 90 12.71 -18.78 2.90
CA MET A 90 12.12 -19.54 1.80
C MET A 90 13.21 -20.30 1.05
N LYS A 91 12.93 -21.55 0.67
CA LYS A 91 13.80 -22.32 -0.23
C LYS A 91 13.93 -21.67 -1.61
N ASN A 92 12.82 -21.09 -2.09
CA ASN A 92 12.74 -20.38 -3.36
C ASN A 92 12.15 -18.99 -3.11
N PRO A 93 12.97 -17.93 -2.97
CA PRO A 93 12.47 -16.56 -2.84
C PRO A 93 11.66 -16.11 -4.06
N LEU A 94 10.75 -15.15 -3.86
CA LEU A 94 10.07 -14.46 -4.94
C LEU A 94 10.88 -13.22 -5.30
N TYR A 95 11.38 -13.16 -6.53
CA TYR A 95 12.14 -12.02 -7.04
C TYR A 95 11.27 -11.11 -7.89
N ASN A 96 11.70 -9.86 -8.07
CA ASN A 96 11.06 -8.85 -8.93
C ASN A 96 9.59 -8.60 -8.60
N VAL A 97 9.22 -8.72 -7.32
CA VAL A 97 7.89 -8.31 -6.85
C VAL A 97 7.81 -6.79 -6.88
N CYS A 98 6.65 -6.26 -7.26
CA CYS A 98 6.36 -4.84 -7.22
C CYS A 98 5.29 -4.55 -6.16
N ALA A 99 5.34 -3.37 -5.56
CA ALA A 99 4.40 -2.94 -4.53
C ALA A 99 3.88 -1.53 -4.81
N ILE A 100 2.59 -1.32 -4.49
CA ILE A 100 1.93 -0.02 -4.50
C ILE A 100 1.48 0.27 -3.06
N ALA A 101 2.16 1.21 -2.41
CA ALA A 101 1.83 1.67 -1.06
C ALA A 101 0.87 2.87 -1.13
N ILE A 102 -0.39 2.64 -0.74
CA ILE A 102 -1.42 3.68 -0.58
C ILE A 102 -2.08 3.50 0.79
N PRO A 103 -2.29 4.59 1.57
CA PRO A 103 -2.96 4.52 2.85
C PRO A 103 -4.49 4.54 2.73
N ALA A 104 -5.17 3.67 3.48
CA ALA A 104 -6.62 3.74 3.68
C ALA A 104 -6.97 4.80 4.75
N TYR A 105 -8.24 5.20 4.85
CA TYR A 105 -8.69 6.05 5.94
C TYR A 105 -8.72 5.26 7.25
N ARG A 106 -8.19 5.83 8.33
CA ARG A 106 -8.31 5.26 9.67
C ARG A 106 -9.62 5.73 10.29
N ASP A 107 -10.41 4.79 10.79
CA ASP A 107 -11.65 5.04 11.54
C ASP A 107 -12.62 6.00 10.83
N PRO A 108 -12.93 5.76 9.54
CA PRO A 108 -13.83 6.63 8.81
C PRO A 108 -15.23 6.62 9.41
N GLU A 109 -15.93 7.75 9.29
CA GLU A 109 -17.35 7.81 9.65
C GLU A 109 -18.16 6.86 8.78
N LEU A 110 -19.09 6.15 9.42
CA LEU A 110 -19.96 5.16 8.79
C LEU A 110 -21.42 5.58 8.92
N THR A 111 -22.18 5.29 7.87
CA THR A 111 -23.63 5.33 7.87
C THR A 111 -24.20 4.26 8.82
N ARG A 112 -25.51 4.33 9.10
CA ARG A 112 -26.23 3.33 9.94
C ARG A 112 -26.15 1.90 9.40
N ASN A 113 -25.91 1.72 8.10
CA ASN A 113 -25.84 0.42 7.45
C ASN A 113 -24.41 -0.14 7.39
N ASN A 114 -23.49 0.37 8.22
CA ASN A 114 -22.08 -0.02 8.22
C ASN A 114 -21.37 0.21 6.87
N MET A 115 -21.74 1.29 6.18
CA MET A 115 -21.10 1.72 4.94
C MET A 115 -20.35 3.01 5.19
N LEU A 116 -19.15 3.19 4.62
CA LEU A 116 -18.47 4.49 4.56
C LEU A 116 -19.44 5.64 4.24
N GLU A 117 -19.41 6.71 5.03
CA GLU A 117 -20.07 7.97 4.70
C GLU A 117 -19.61 8.48 3.34
N ASN A 118 -20.49 9.22 2.63
CA ASN A 118 -20.26 9.58 1.22
C ASN A 118 -18.89 10.27 1.00
N LYS A 119 -18.50 11.16 1.93
CA LYS A 119 -17.21 11.85 1.88
C LYS A 119 -16.00 10.90 1.89
N PHE A 120 -16.09 9.76 2.59
CA PHE A 120 -15.03 8.74 2.62
C PHE A 120 -15.17 7.75 1.47
N ALA A 121 -16.40 7.41 1.05
CA ALA A 121 -16.64 6.52 -0.08
C ALA A 121 -16.04 7.09 -1.37
N VAL A 122 -16.34 8.35 -1.71
CA VAL A 122 -15.80 9.03 -2.91
C VAL A 122 -14.27 9.10 -2.88
N LYS A 123 -13.69 9.44 -1.74
CA LYS A 123 -12.24 9.55 -1.61
C LYS A 123 -11.54 8.18 -1.63
N THR A 124 -12.18 7.16 -1.07
CA THR A 124 -11.68 5.77 -1.10
C THR A 124 -11.74 5.22 -2.52
N HIS A 125 -12.83 5.49 -3.25
CA HIS A 125 -12.94 5.20 -4.68
C HIS A 125 -11.75 5.80 -5.44
N LYS A 126 -11.44 7.08 -5.19
CA LYS A 126 -10.29 7.75 -5.83
C LYS A 126 -8.95 7.09 -5.52
N LYS A 127 -8.73 6.67 -4.27
CA LYS A 127 -7.53 5.91 -3.89
C LYS A 127 -7.45 4.57 -4.62
N ILE A 128 -8.58 3.89 -4.81
CA ILE A 128 -8.65 2.62 -5.56
C ILE A 128 -8.34 2.85 -7.04
N GLU A 129 -8.93 3.87 -7.69
CA GLU A 129 -8.59 4.27 -9.07
C GLU A 129 -7.08 4.47 -9.25
N ASN A 130 -6.43 5.13 -8.28
CA ASN A 130 -5.00 5.36 -8.31
C ASN A 130 -4.19 4.06 -8.25
N ILE A 131 -4.62 3.03 -7.50
CA ILE A 131 -3.98 1.70 -7.52
C ILE A 131 -3.92 1.17 -8.95
N PHE A 132 -5.07 1.15 -9.64
CA PHE A 132 -5.18 0.59 -10.98
C PHE A 132 -4.47 1.45 -12.03
N THR A 133 -4.52 2.78 -11.91
CA THR A 133 -3.84 3.71 -12.82
C THR A 133 -2.32 3.51 -12.77
N ILE A 134 -1.75 3.36 -11.56
CA ILE A 134 -0.32 3.09 -11.38
C ILE A 134 0.02 1.71 -11.94
N ALA A 135 -0.77 0.69 -11.63
CA ALA A 135 -0.55 -0.66 -12.15
C ALA A 135 -0.56 -0.70 -13.69
N HIS A 136 -1.55 -0.04 -14.31
CA HIS A 136 -1.69 0.06 -15.76
C HIS A 136 -0.51 0.82 -16.40
N HIS A 137 -0.10 1.94 -15.82
CA HIS A 137 1.05 2.72 -16.30
C HIS A 137 2.35 1.89 -16.33
N HIS A 138 2.59 1.10 -15.28
CA HIS A 138 3.73 0.18 -15.21
C HIS A 138 3.52 -1.15 -15.95
N LYS A 139 2.41 -1.31 -16.68
CA LYS A 139 2.08 -2.47 -17.51
C LYS A 139 1.99 -3.79 -16.72
N HIS A 140 1.54 -3.72 -15.46
CA HIS A 140 1.23 -4.92 -14.69
C HIS A 140 -0.04 -5.58 -15.23
N ASP A 141 0.00 -6.90 -15.41
CA ASP A 141 -1.12 -7.74 -15.84
C ASP A 141 -1.78 -8.52 -14.70
N CYS A 142 -1.09 -8.63 -13.56
CA CYS A 142 -1.56 -9.33 -12.37
C CYS A 142 -1.43 -8.44 -11.13
N LEU A 143 -2.52 -8.37 -10.36
CA LEU A 143 -2.60 -7.59 -9.12
C LEU A 143 -3.08 -8.47 -7.96
N VAL A 144 -2.31 -8.48 -6.87
CA VAL A 144 -2.75 -9.04 -5.59
C VAL A 144 -3.27 -7.88 -4.73
N LEU A 145 -4.59 -7.79 -4.64
CA LEU A 145 -5.28 -6.73 -3.87
C LEU A 145 -5.35 -7.09 -2.37
N SER A 146 -5.93 -6.18 -1.57
CA SER A 146 -6.04 -6.34 -0.12
C SER A 146 -7.45 -6.04 0.38
N ALA A 147 -7.81 -6.55 1.55
CA ALA A 147 -8.94 -6.05 2.34
C ALA A 147 -8.60 -4.64 2.87
N PHE A 148 -8.64 -3.66 1.96
CA PHE A 148 -7.99 -2.36 2.10
C PHE A 148 -8.56 -1.57 3.29
N GLY A 149 -7.74 -1.36 4.32
CA GLY A 149 -8.15 -0.65 5.54
C GLY A 149 -9.14 -1.40 6.45
N CYS A 150 -9.45 -2.67 6.14
CA CYS A 150 -10.49 -3.44 6.83
C CYS A 150 -10.06 -4.04 8.18
N GLY A 151 -8.77 -3.96 8.51
CA GLY A 151 -8.23 -4.40 9.80
C GLY A 151 -8.20 -3.26 10.81
N ALA A 152 -7.01 -2.92 11.30
CA ALA A 152 -6.79 -1.88 12.32
C ALA A 152 -7.35 -0.48 11.96
N PHE A 153 -7.69 -0.22 10.70
CA PHE A 153 -8.25 1.05 10.23
C PHE A 153 -9.79 1.06 10.16
N ARG A 154 -10.44 -0.05 10.53
CA ARG A 154 -11.89 -0.17 10.73
C ARG A 154 -12.76 0.28 9.53
N ASN A 155 -12.30 0.03 8.30
CA ASN A 155 -13.15 0.19 7.11
C ASN A 155 -14.08 -1.03 6.97
N PRO A 156 -15.34 -0.86 6.54
CA PRO A 156 -16.28 -1.96 6.36
C PRO A 156 -15.91 -2.83 5.14
N PRO A 157 -15.61 -4.12 5.32
CA PRO A 157 -15.12 -5.00 4.24
C PRO A 157 -16.04 -5.07 3.03
N GLU A 158 -17.35 -5.16 3.25
CA GLU A 158 -18.36 -5.29 2.21
C GLU A 158 -18.40 -4.05 1.32
N HIS A 159 -18.35 -2.85 1.91
CA HIS A 159 -18.33 -1.61 1.13
C HIS A 159 -17.00 -1.44 0.40
N ILE A 160 -15.87 -1.77 1.03
CA ILE A 160 -14.56 -1.70 0.37
C ILE A 160 -14.53 -2.63 -0.85
N ALA A 161 -15.04 -3.86 -0.72
CA ALA A 161 -15.15 -4.79 -1.84
C ALA A 161 -16.06 -4.24 -2.96
N ALA A 162 -17.19 -3.61 -2.62
CA ALA A 162 -18.08 -2.98 -3.59
C ALA A 162 -17.40 -1.80 -4.33
N LEU A 163 -16.58 -1.00 -3.65
CA LEU A 163 -15.80 0.09 -4.27
C LEU A 163 -14.70 -0.44 -5.18
N PHE A 164 -14.02 -1.54 -4.83
CA PHE A 164 -13.10 -2.20 -5.76
C PHE A 164 -13.85 -2.70 -7.00
N LYS A 165 -15.00 -3.33 -6.81
CA LYS A 165 -15.84 -3.83 -7.90
C LYS A 165 -16.24 -2.72 -8.86
N SER A 166 -16.60 -1.52 -8.38
CA SER A 166 -17.00 -0.40 -9.25
C SER A 166 -15.89 0.23 -10.07
N VAL A 167 -14.61 -0.05 -9.75
CA VAL A 167 -13.46 0.42 -10.54
C VAL A 167 -13.00 -0.63 -11.55
N ILE A 168 -13.24 -1.90 -11.28
CA ILE A 168 -12.87 -3.02 -12.15
C ILE A 168 -13.86 -3.22 -13.30
N TYR A 169 -15.16 -2.98 -13.06
CA TYR A 169 -16.25 -3.15 -14.02
C TYR A 169 -16.80 -1.80 -14.48
#